data_AF-A0A5C5RCF1-F1
#
_entry.id   AF-A0A5C5RCF1-F1
#
_cell.length_a   1.000
_cell.length_b   1.000
_cell.length_c   1.000
_cell.angle_alpha   90.00
_cell.angle_beta   90.00
_cell.angle_gamma   90.00
#
_symmetry.space_group_name_H-M   'P 1'
#
loop_
_entity.id
_entity.type
_entity.pdbx_description
1 polymer ?
#
loop_
_entity_poly.entity_id
_entity_poly.type
_entity_poly.pdbx_seq_one_letter_code
_entity_poly.pdbx_strand_id
1 'polypeptide(L)'
;MIERLRKSLAAPDGRVAGVLYWYALSGALARLAVAGRDAATAEVRSGPDGWPEVAGTAPSPDPGGALAQACRRLVPSLSEESGAPERALWSIATDSIASAALDTADPRRTADDLVRACGPEAPAARFDEVPGRGIVVRRGSCCLLYLCPGMTKCLSCPRQTPDERRMRLG
;
A
#
# COMPACT_ATOMS: atom_id res chain seq x y z
N MET A 1 -9.60 11.59 9.07
CA MET A 1 -8.34 11.61 8.30
C MET A 1 -8.54 11.92 6.82
N ILE A 2 -9.60 11.43 6.17
CA ILE A 2 -9.64 11.31 4.69
C ILE A 2 -10.35 12.46 3.98
N GLU A 3 -11.09 13.31 4.69
CA GLU A 3 -11.95 14.34 4.08
C GLU A 3 -11.18 15.39 3.28
N ARG A 4 -10.01 15.81 3.76
CA ARG A 4 -9.16 16.77 3.02
C ARG A 4 -8.69 16.19 1.69
N LEU A 5 -8.27 14.91 1.71
CA LEU A 5 -7.88 14.17 0.51
C LEU A 5 -9.05 13.96 -0.44
N ARG A 6 -10.24 13.67 0.10
CA ARG A 6 -11.45 13.50 -0.71
C ARG A 6 -11.75 14.75 -1.54
N LYS A 7 -11.68 15.92 -0.90
CA LYS A 7 -11.93 17.21 -1.57
C LYS A 7 -10.86 17.53 -2.61
N SER A 8 -9.58 17.36 -2.27
CA SER A 8 -8.48 17.71 -3.19
C SER A 8 -8.46 16.85 -4.45
N LEU A 9 -8.78 15.56 -4.33
CA LEU A 9 -8.84 14.63 -5.46
C LEU A 9 -10.20 14.60 -6.16
N ALA A 10 -11.19 15.36 -5.67
CA ALA A 10 -12.59 15.21 -6.05
C ALA A 10 -13.02 13.73 -6.06
N ALA A 11 -12.59 12.97 -5.04
CA ALA A 11 -12.91 11.56 -4.93
C ALA A 11 -14.43 11.39 -4.75
N PRO A 12 -15.05 10.43 -5.46
CA PRO A 12 -16.51 10.34 -5.56
C PRO A 12 -17.20 10.05 -4.22
N ASP A 13 -16.51 9.35 -3.31
CA ASP A 13 -17.02 9.03 -1.98
C ASP A 13 -15.88 8.87 -0.95
N GLY A 14 -16.26 8.68 0.32
CA GLY A 14 -15.32 8.44 1.42
C GLY A 14 -14.53 7.14 1.27
N ARG A 15 -15.10 6.12 0.63
CA ARG A 15 -14.43 4.83 0.41
C ARG A 15 -13.25 4.97 -0.55
N VAL A 16 -13.41 5.69 -1.66
CA VAL A 16 -12.31 5.96 -2.60
C VAL A 16 -11.23 6.77 -1.92
N ALA A 17 -11.59 7.83 -1.19
CA ALA A 17 -10.61 8.64 -0.46
C ALA A 17 -9.86 7.82 0.60
N GLY A 18 -10.54 6.98 1.37
CA GLY A 18 -9.91 6.15 2.41
C GLY A 18 -9.02 5.05 1.84
N VAL A 19 -9.42 4.42 0.73
CA VAL A 19 -8.57 3.47 0.02
C VAL A 19 -7.31 4.14 -0.54
N LEU A 20 -7.41 5.36 -1.07
CA LEU A 20 -6.26 6.12 -1.57
C LEU A 20 -5.34 6.59 -0.46
N TYR A 21 -5.92 7.09 0.64
CA TYR A 21 -5.19 7.44 1.85
C TYR A 21 -4.39 6.23 2.35
N TRP A 22 -5.05 5.08 2.48
CA TRP A 22 -4.40 3.86 2.92
C TRP A 22 -3.34 3.34 1.94
N TYR A 23 -3.59 3.44 0.64
CA TYR A 23 -2.60 3.08 -0.38
C TYR A 23 -1.30 3.89 -0.22
N ALA A 24 -1.41 5.21 -0.01
CA ALA A 24 -0.24 6.05 0.23
C ALA A 24 0.44 5.74 1.57
N LEU A 25 -0.34 5.69 2.66
CA LEU A 25 0.17 5.48 4.02
C LEU A 25 0.84 4.10 4.16
N SER A 26 0.19 3.03 3.74
CA SER A 26 0.76 1.67 3.78
C SER A 26 2.02 1.56 2.94
N GLY A 27 2.10 2.26 1.80
CA GLY A 27 3.32 2.34 0.99
C GLY A 27 4.46 3.02 1.76
N ALA A 28 4.18 4.10 2.48
CA ALA A 28 5.18 4.77 3.31
C ALA A 28 5.64 3.89 4.48
N LEU A 29 4.71 3.25 5.21
CA LEU A 29 5.03 2.34 6.30
C LEU A 29 5.82 1.10 5.84
N ALA A 30 5.46 0.53 4.68
CA ALA A 30 6.19 -0.59 4.10
C ALA A 30 7.65 -0.24 3.76
N ARG A 31 7.89 0.96 3.21
CA ARG A 31 9.25 1.45 2.94
C ARG A 31 10.05 1.65 4.24
N LEU A 32 9.42 2.11 5.32
CA LEU A 32 10.07 2.17 6.63
C LEU A 32 10.52 0.78 7.10
N ALA A 33 9.64 -0.22 7.00
CA ALA A 33 9.96 -1.58 7.40
C ALA A 33 11.10 -2.19 6.58
N VAL A 34 11.08 -2.01 5.25
CA VAL A 34 12.17 -2.42 4.34
C VAL A 34 13.49 -1.73 4.70
N ALA A 35 13.44 -0.46 5.10
CA ALA A 35 14.60 0.30 5.56
C ALA A 35 15.02 0.00 7.01
N GLY A 36 14.42 -1.00 7.67
CA GLY A 36 14.76 -1.38 9.04
C GLY A 36 14.30 -0.37 10.11
N ARG A 37 13.26 0.42 9.83
CA ARG A 37 12.75 1.48 10.71
C ARG A 37 11.45 1.06 11.40
N ASP A 38 11.20 1.66 12.55
CA ASP A 38 10.00 1.42 13.36
C ASP A 38 8.78 2.13 12.73
N ALA A 39 7.92 1.34 12.09
CA ALA A 39 6.65 1.80 11.54
C ALA A 39 5.55 1.93 12.61
N ALA A 40 5.69 1.31 13.79
CA ALA A 40 4.66 1.33 14.83
C ALA A 40 4.58 2.68 15.52
N THR A 41 5.71 3.35 15.69
CA THR A 41 5.82 4.68 16.32
C THR A 41 5.84 5.82 15.31
N ALA A 42 5.75 5.52 14.01
CA ALA A 42 5.69 6.51 12.96
C ALA A 42 4.51 7.47 13.18
N GLU A 43 4.82 8.76 13.29
CA GLU A 43 3.85 9.84 13.35
C GLU A 43 3.25 10.02 11.95
N VAL A 44 1.91 9.94 11.86
CA VAL A 44 1.19 10.19 10.61
C VAL A 44 0.73 11.64 10.61
N ARG A 45 1.24 12.43 9.65
CA ARG A 45 0.88 13.83 9.46
C ARG A 45 0.08 14.01 8.18
N SER A 46 -0.75 15.04 8.16
CA SER A 46 -1.44 15.47 6.94
C SER A 46 -0.53 16.38 6.12
N GLY A 47 -0.01 15.86 5.02
CA GLY A 47 0.75 16.61 4.03
C GLY A 47 -0.12 17.52 3.15
N PRO A 48 0.47 18.08 2.08
CA PRO A 48 -0.25 18.83 1.06
C PRO A 48 -1.46 18.04 0.54
N ASP A 49 -2.56 18.75 0.29
CA ASP A 49 -3.79 18.17 -0.25
C ASP A 49 -4.41 17.03 0.57
N GLY A 50 -3.97 16.83 1.82
CA GLY A 50 -4.49 15.80 2.72
C GLY A 50 -3.88 14.42 2.53
N TRP A 51 -2.79 14.30 1.76
CA TRP A 51 -2.04 13.04 1.68
C TRP A 51 -1.37 12.69 3.01
N PRO A 52 -1.34 11.42 3.42
CA PRO A 52 -0.61 11.01 4.61
C PRO A 52 0.89 11.04 4.36
N GLU A 53 1.61 11.62 5.31
CA GLU A 53 3.06 11.56 5.41
C GLU A 53 3.44 10.86 6.72
N VAL A 54 4.54 10.13 6.72
CA VAL A 54 5.08 9.47 7.91
C VAL A 54 6.36 10.16 8.37
N ALA A 55 6.51 10.32 9.66
CA ALA A 55 7.70 10.88 10.30
C ALA A 55 8.03 10.16 11.59
N GLY A 56 9.24 10.37 12.12
CA GLY A 56 9.73 9.59 13.24
C GLY A 56 10.09 8.18 12.76
N THR A 57 11.38 7.89 12.72
CA THR A 57 11.88 6.67 12.09
C THR A 57 13.01 6.13 12.95
N ALA A 58 12.81 5.81 14.22
CA ALA A 58 13.89 5.12 14.94
C ALA A 58 14.23 3.80 14.21
N PRO A 59 15.50 3.33 14.23
CA PRO A 59 15.79 1.95 13.83
C PRO A 59 14.94 0.98 14.65
N SER A 60 14.42 -0.07 14.01
CA SER A 60 13.68 -1.12 14.71
C SER A 60 14.49 -2.42 14.75
N PRO A 61 14.57 -3.09 15.91
CA PRO A 61 15.09 -4.46 15.98
C PRO A 61 14.12 -5.49 15.36
N ASP A 62 12.84 -5.13 15.21
CA ASP A 62 11.81 -5.95 14.55
C ASP A 62 10.93 -5.06 13.63
N PRO A 63 11.43 -4.72 12.41
CA PRO A 63 10.67 -3.90 11.47
C PRO A 63 9.36 -4.55 11.00
N GLY A 64 9.34 -5.89 10.91
CA GLY A 64 8.15 -6.64 10.50
C GLY A 64 7.04 -6.59 11.54
N GLY A 65 7.36 -6.84 12.82
CA GLY A 65 6.41 -6.70 13.91
C GLY A 65 5.92 -5.26 14.09
N ALA A 66 6.80 -4.28 13.94
CA ALA A 66 6.44 -2.86 13.97
C ALA A 66 5.44 -2.49 12.86
N LEU A 67 5.67 -2.94 11.63
CA LEU A 67 4.73 -2.77 10.52
C LEU A 67 3.38 -3.43 10.81
N ALA A 68 3.41 -4.68 11.29
CA ALA A 68 2.20 -5.42 11.62
C ALA A 68 1.37 -4.71 12.70
N GLN A 69 2.02 -4.17 13.74
CA GLN A 69 1.38 -3.38 14.78
C GLN A 69 0.74 -2.09 14.23
N ALA A 70 1.46 -1.37 13.35
CA ALA A 70 0.92 -0.19 12.68
C ALA A 70 -0.33 -0.52 11.86
N CYS A 71 -0.29 -1.58 11.05
CA CYS A 71 -1.41 -2.04 10.24
C CYS A 71 -2.62 -2.44 11.10
N ARG A 72 -2.43 -3.27 12.13
CA ARG A 72 -3.53 -3.70 13.04
C ARG A 72 -4.18 -2.52 13.77
N ARG A 73 -3.41 -1.47 14.07
CA ARG A 73 -3.96 -0.24 14.67
C ARG A 73 -4.74 0.60 13.66
N LEU A 74 -4.26 0.75 12.43
CA LEU A 74 -4.80 1.69 11.45
C LEU A 74 -5.95 1.12 10.61
N VAL A 75 -5.92 -0.18 10.30
CA VAL A 75 -6.92 -0.81 9.42
C VAL A 75 -8.34 -0.71 9.97
N PRO A 76 -8.64 -1.03 11.24
CA PRO A 76 -9.99 -0.90 11.78
C PRO A 76 -10.51 0.53 11.74
N SER A 77 -9.69 1.51 12.16
CA SER A 77 -10.07 2.93 12.16
C SER A 77 -10.33 3.46 10.75
N LEU A 78 -9.53 3.06 9.76
CA LEU A 78 -9.75 3.45 8.37
C LEU A 78 -10.97 2.75 7.76
N SER A 79 -11.23 1.50 8.13
CA SER A 79 -12.43 0.76 7.72
C SER A 79 -13.69 1.45 8.23
N GLU A 80 -13.71 1.83 9.51
CA GLU A 80 -14.81 2.58 10.12
C GLU A 80 -15.01 3.95 9.47
N GLU A 81 -13.94 4.73 9.27
CA GLU A 81 -14.06 6.08 8.69
C GLU A 81 -14.48 6.07 7.22
N SER A 82 -14.00 5.11 6.43
CA SER A 82 -14.17 5.11 4.97
C SER A 82 -15.25 4.16 4.47
N GLY A 83 -15.70 3.20 5.28
CA GLY A 83 -16.56 2.09 4.86
C GLY A 83 -15.84 1.07 3.95
N ALA A 84 -14.52 1.17 3.78
CA ALA A 84 -13.75 0.16 3.06
C ALA A 84 -13.58 -1.10 3.90
N PRO A 85 -13.83 -2.31 3.37
CA PRO A 85 -13.73 -3.52 4.18
C PRO A 85 -12.26 -3.81 4.56
N GLU A 86 -12.01 -4.19 5.81
CA GLU A 86 -10.66 -4.45 6.33
C GLU A 86 -9.85 -5.42 5.45
N ARG A 87 -10.47 -6.48 4.94
CA ARG A 87 -9.82 -7.43 4.00
C ARG A 87 -9.22 -6.74 2.77
N ALA A 88 -9.87 -5.69 2.27
CA ALA A 88 -9.37 -4.92 1.13
C ALA A 88 -8.20 -4.03 1.55
N LEU A 89 -8.24 -3.45 2.76
CA LEU A 89 -7.15 -2.67 3.32
C LEU A 89 -5.90 -3.55 3.56
N TRP A 90 -6.06 -4.76 4.09
CA TRP A 90 -4.96 -5.72 4.22
C TRP A 90 -4.37 -6.17 2.87
N SER A 91 -5.22 -6.33 1.86
CA SER A 91 -4.75 -6.61 0.50
C SER A 91 -3.91 -5.45 -0.08
N ILE A 92 -4.29 -4.20 0.23
CA ILE A 92 -3.51 -3.01 -0.16
C ILE A 92 -2.17 -2.97 0.58
N ALA A 93 -2.18 -3.24 1.89
CA ALA A 93 -0.95 -3.28 2.70
C ALA A 93 0.04 -4.33 2.16
N THR A 94 -0.46 -5.50 1.77
CA THR A 94 0.33 -6.57 1.14
C THR A 94 0.95 -6.11 -0.19
N ASP A 95 0.16 -5.47 -1.06
CA ASP A 95 0.67 -4.94 -2.32
C ASP A 95 1.73 -3.83 -2.09
N SER A 96 1.56 -3.02 -1.05
CA SER A 96 2.52 -2.00 -0.63
C SER A 96 3.83 -2.62 -0.12
N ILE A 97 3.76 -3.68 0.67
CA ILE A 97 4.91 -4.49 1.11
C ILE A 97 5.65 -5.05 -0.11
N ALA A 98 4.93 -5.73 -1.00
CA ALA A 98 5.51 -6.31 -2.21
C ALA A 98 6.17 -5.24 -3.09
N SER A 99 5.58 -4.05 -3.17
CA SER A 99 6.13 -2.93 -3.96
C SER A 99 7.39 -2.35 -3.33
N ALA A 100 7.41 -2.15 -2.01
CA ALA A 100 8.60 -1.66 -1.31
C ALA A 100 9.74 -2.68 -1.35
N ALA A 101 9.42 -3.98 -1.34
CA ALA A 101 10.41 -5.04 -1.41
C ALA A 101 11.14 -5.12 -2.77
N LEU A 102 10.59 -4.55 -3.86
CA LEU A 102 11.25 -4.52 -5.17
C LEU A 102 12.61 -3.81 -5.13
N ASP A 103 12.83 -2.92 -4.15
CA ASP A 103 14.07 -2.16 -3.99
C ASP A 103 15.14 -2.94 -3.20
N THR A 104 14.90 -4.20 -2.84
CA THR A 104 15.86 -5.04 -2.10
C THR A 104 16.54 -6.09 -2.99
N ALA A 105 17.62 -6.69 -2.48
CA ALA A 105 18.34 -7.74 -3.19
C ALA A 105 17.53 -9.03 -3.39
N ASP A 106 16.59 -9.33 -2.50
CA ASP A 106 15.66 -10.46 -2.61
C ASP A 106 14.23 -10.01 -2.30
N PRO A 107 13.50 -9.48 -3.31
CA PRO A 107 12.17 -8.94 -3.12
C PRO A 107 11.15 -9.96 -2.62
N ARG A 108 11.26 -11.22 -3.08
CA ARG A 108 10.30 -12.27 -2.72
C ARG A 108 10.45 -12.64 -1.25
N ARG A 109 11.67 -12.93 -0.81
CA ARG A 109 11.93 -13.25 0.60
C ARG A 109 11.60 -12.10 1.53
N THR A 110 11.98 -10.87 1.16
CA THR A 110 11.69 -9.67 1.96
C THR A 110 10.17 -9.49 2.14
N ALA A 111 9.41 -9.61 1.05
CA ALA A 111 7.95 -9.49 1.12
C ALA A 111 7.32 -10.62 1.96
N ASP A 112 7.76 -11.86 1.77
CA ASP A 112 7.25 -13.02 2.52
C ASP A 112 7.49 -12.87 4.03
N ASP A 113 8.67 -12.42 4.44
CA ASP A 113 9.00 -12.22 5.86
C ASP A 113 8.14 -11.11 6.49
N LEU A 114 7.95 -9.98 5.79
CA LEU A 114 7.11 -8.87 6.26
C LEU A 114 5.61 -9.22 6.28
N VAL A 115 5.12 -9.94 5.28
CA VAL A 115 3.72 -10.43 5.24
C VAL A 115 3.49 -11.47 6.35
N ARG A 116 4.46 -12.37 6.61
CA ARG A 116 4.35 -13.34 7.71
C ARG A 116 4.20 -12.66 9.07
N ALA A 117 4.90 -11.55 9.31
CA ALA A 117 4.76 -10.77 10.55
C ALA A 117 3.36 -10.14 10.69
N CYS A 118 2.73 -9.77 9.57
CA CYS A 118 1.35 -9.27 9.55
C CYS A 118 0.32 -10.34 9.94
N GLY A 119 0.63 -11.63 9.79
CA GLY A 119 -0.25 -12.73 10.21
C GLY A 119 -1.35 -13.07 9.18
N PRO A 120 -2.35 -13.88 9.57
CA PRO A 120 -3.39 -14.40 8.66
C PRO A 120 -4.29 -13.32 8.02
N GLU A 121 -4.27 -12.09 8.54
CA GLU A 121 -5.02 -10.96 7.99
C GLU A 121 -4.48 -10.53 6.61
N ALA A 122 -3.17 -10.69 6.39
CA ALA A 122 -2.50 -10.30 5.15
C ALA A 122 -2.47 -11.46 4.14
N PRO A 123 -3.01 -11.30 2.92
CA PRO A 123 -2.85 -12.30 1.87
C PRO A 123 -1.38 -12.44 1.43
N ALA A 124 -1.05 -13.51 0.72
CA ALA A 124 0.28 -13.70 0.16
C ALA A 124 0.63 -12.62 -0.87
N ALA A 125 1.87 -12.12 -0.84
CA ALA A 125 2.43 -11.27 -1.87
C ALA A 125 2.54 -12.02 -3.20
N ARG A 126 2.39 -11.31 -4.32
CA ARG A 126 2.40 -11.93 -5.66
C ARG A 126 3.27 -11.11 -6.60
N PHE A 127 4.09 -11.83 -7.36
CA PHE A 127 5.02 -11.26 -8.32
C PHE A 127 4.87 -11.97 -9.66
N ASP A 128 5.11 -11.24 -10.75
CA ASP A 128 5.30 -11.75 -12.10
C ASP A 128 6.74 -11.45 -12.55
N GLU A 129 7.27 -12.24 -13.46
CA GLU A 129 8.53 -11.94 -14.16
C GLU A 129 8.21 -11.49 -15.59
N VAL A 130 8.73 -10.32 -15.96
CA VAL A 130 8.52 -9.72 -17.27
C VAL A 130 9.87 -9.66 -18.01
N PRO A 131 9.98 -10.29 -19.18
CA PRO A 131 11.20 -10.22 -20.00
C PRO A 131 11.64 -8.77 -20.23
N GLY A 132 12.92 -8.47 -20.04
CA GLY A 132 13.49 -7.13 -20.22
C GLY A 132 13.20 -6.13 -19.09
N ARG A 133 12.32 -6.46 -18.15
CA ARG A 133 11.94 -5.60 -17.02
C ARG A 133 12.25 -6.19 -15.64
N GLY A 134 12.26 -7.52 -15.53
CA GLY A 134 12.51 -8.24 -14.29
C GLY A 134 11.23 -8.49 -13.47
N ILE A 135 11.39 -8.58 -12.15
CA ILE A 135 10.31 -8.89 -11.22
C ILE A 135 9.40 -7.66 -11.06
N VAL A 136 8.09 -7.87 -11.20
CA VAL A 136 7.07 -6.84 -10.97
C VAL A 136 5.99 -7.35 -10.01
N VAL A 137 5.35 -6.45 -9.27
CA VAL A 137 4.24 -6.82 -8.39
C VAL A 137 2.98 -7.13 -9.20
N ARG A 138 2.35 -8.28 -8.89
CA ARG A 138 1.02 -8.65 -9.37
C ARG A 138 -0.04 -8.29 -8.33
N ARG A 139 -0.42 -7.01 -8.34
CA ARG A 139 -1.34 -6.44 -7.33
C ARG A 139 -2.63 -7.23 -7.17
N GLY A 140 -2.97 -7.55 -5.93
CA GLY A 140 -4.26 -8.15 -5.53
C GLY A 140 -5.32 -7.13 -5.16
N SER A 141 -4.91 -5.89 -4.94
CA SER A 141 -5.77 -4.78 -4.54
C SER A 141 -5.92 -3.71 -5.63
N CYS A 142 -7.03 -2.98 -5.58
CA CYS A 142 -7.22 -1.79 -6.40
C CYS A 142 -7.20 -0.55 -5.50
N CYS A 143 -6.31 0.40 -5.80
CA CYS A 143 -6.26 1.69 -5.09
C CYS A 143 -7.39 2.66 -5.50
N LEU A 144 -8.23 2.30 -6.47
CA LEU A 144 -9.37 3.12 -6.93
C LEU A 144 -9.02 4.50 -7.52
N LEU A 145 -7.73 4.83 -7.69
CA LEU A 145 -7.27 6.13 -8.20
C LEU A 145 -7.94 6.53 -9.52
N TYR A 146 -8.21 5.56 -10.40
CA TYR A 146 -8.85 5.80 -11.70
C TYR A 146 -10.29 6.30 -11.62
N LEU A 147 -10.91 6.27 -10.44
CA LEU A 147 -12.25 6.84 -10.20
C LEU A 147 -12.21 8.34 -9.90
N CYS A 148 -11.03 8.91 -9.61
CA CYS A 148 -10.86 10.34 -9.42
C CYS A 148 -10.74 11.06 -10.77
N PRO A 149 -11.35 12.25 -10.94
CA PRO A 149 -11.25 13.03 -12.17
C PRO A 149 -9.80 13.28 -12.60
N GLY A 150 -9.53 13.11 -13.90
CA GLY A 150 -8.21 13.35 -14.49
C GLY A 150 -7.14 12.28 -14.18
N MET A 151 -7.46 11.27 -13.38
CA MET A 151 -6.51 10.22 -13.00
C MET A 151 -6.59 8.99 -13.92
N THR A 152 -5.43 8.36 -14.16
CA THR A 152 -5.33 7.18 -15.03
C THR A 152 -4.95 5.92 -14.26
N LYS A 153 -5.23 4.75 -14.85
CA LYS A 153 -4.81 3.45 -14.28
C LYS A 153 -3.28 3.38 -14.25
N CYS A 154 -2.69 3.12 -13.08
CA CYS A 154 -1.25 2.87 -12.96
C CYS A 154 -0.85 1.55 -13.65
N LEU A 155 0.45 1.38 -13.91
CA LEU A 155 0.99 0.19 -14.59
C LEU A 155 0.63 -1.13 -13.89
N SER A 156 0.56 -1.13 -12.56
CA SER A 156 0.25 -2.32 -11.76
C SER A 156 -1.24 -2.46 -11.43
N CYS A 157 -2.11 -1.63 -12.02
CA CYS A 157 -3.55 -1.65 -11.70
C CYS A 157 -4.19 -2.99 -12.11
N PRO A 158 -4.90 -3.70 -11.21
CA PRO A 158 -5.56 -4.97 -11.54
C PRO A 158 -6.85 -4.78 -12.36
N ARG A 159 -7.25 -3.54 -12.66
CA ARG A 159 -8.41 -3.19 -13.51
C ARG A 159 -8.02 -2.96 -14.97
N GLN A 160 -6.78 -3.20 -15.33
CA GLN A 160 -6.36 -3.26 -16.73
C GLN A 160 -6.81 -4.58 -17.34
N THR A 161 -7.15 -4.57 -18.62
CA THR A 161 -7.32 -5.83 -19.35
C THR A 161 -5.97 -6.56 -19.44
N PRO A 162 -5.95 -7.89 -19.64
CA PRO A 162 -4.70 -8.62 -19.86
C PRO A 162 -3.88 -8.05 -21.02
N ASP A 163 -4.53 -7.61 -22.10
CA ASP A 163 -3.87 -7.01 -23.27
C ASP A 163 -3.27 -5.64 -22.98
N GLU A 164 -4.03 -4.75 -22.32
CA GLU A 164 -3.52 -3.44 -21.86
C GLU A 164 -2.29 -3.62 -20.95
N ARG A 165 -2.37 -4.59 -20.03
CA ARG A 165 -1.27 -4.88 -19.10
C ARG A 165 -0.04 -5.40 -19.83
N ARG A 166 -0.21 -6.33 -20.79
CA ARG A 166 0.90 -6.85 -21.61
C ARG A 166 1.57 -5.74 -22.40
N MET A 167 0.80 -4.89 -23.06
CA MET A 167 1.30 -3.78 -23.86
C MET A 167 2.11 -2.76 -23.04
N ARG A 168 1.71 -2.48 -21.80
CA ARG A 168 2.40 -1.49 -20.95
C ARG A 168 3.61 -2.06 -20.19
N LEU A 169 3.68 -3.39 -20.06
CA LEU A 169 4.77 -4.08 -19.38
C LEU A 169 5.91 -4.48 -20.30
N GLY A 170 5.60 -4.84 -21.56
CA GLY A 170 6.58 -5.03 -22.64
C GLY A 170 7.13 -3.71 -23.15
#